data_AF-A0A0F9TII9-F1
#
_entry.id   AF-A0A0F9TII9-F1
#
_cell.length_a   1.000
_cell.length_b   1.000
_cell.length_c   1.000
_cell.angle_alpha   90.00
_cell.angle_beta   90.00
_cell.angle_gamma   90.00
#
_symmetry.space_group_name_H-M   'P 1'
#
loop_
_entity.id
_entity.type
_entity.pdbx_description
1 polymer ?
#
loop_
_entity_poly.entity_id
_entity_poly.type
_entity_poly.pdbx_seq_one_letter_code
_entity_poly.pdbx_strand_id
1 'polypeptide(L)'
;MSADNWSVCPKCLLAAQAKHEAAKREVADTYGKIPVAEFDEKRKALGAEPTADNQEESLREDYEFFLSRAGLFTAHYTCHCSVCRFGHIFKHEERISLE
;
A
#
# COMPACT_ATOMS: atom_id res chain seq x y z
N MET A 1 -11.19 19.41 8.95
CA MET A 1 -11.03 17.99 8.54
C MET A 1 -9.55 17.74 8.40
N SER A 2 -8.89 17.31 9.48
CA SER A 2 -7.52 16.81 9.45
C SER A 2 -7.63 15.29 9.51
N ALA A 3 -7.92 14.67 8.36
CA ALA A 3 -7.52 13.29 8.22
C ALA A 3 -6.00 13.34 8.19
N ASP A 4 -5.36 12.61 9.07
CA ASP A 4 -3.94 12.34 8.93
C ASP A 4 -3.86 11.62 7.59
N ASN A 5 -3.44 12.30 6.49
CA ASN A 5 -3.44 11.73 5.14
C ASN A 5 -2.37 10.63 5.03
N TRP A 6 -2.50 9.60 5.85
CA TRP A 6 -1.72 8.41 5.85
C TRP A 6 -2.61 7.29 5.30
N SER A 7 -2.00 6.42 4.53
CA SER A 7 -2.65 5.26 3.95
C SER A 7 -1.67 4.09 3.86
N VAL A 8 -2.17 2.91 3.52
CA VAL A 8 -1.32 1.74 3.32
C VAL A 8 -0.52 1.89 2.05
N CYS A 9 0.81 1.77 2.15
CA CYS A 9 1.66 1.82 0.97
C CYS A 9 1.42 0.60 0.07
N PRO A 10 1.04 0.80 -1.22
CA PRO A 10 0.75 -0.31 -2.13
C PRO A 10 2.00 -1.18 -2.38
N LYS A 11 3.18 -0.58 -2.40
CA LYS A 11 4.45 -1.32 -2.57
C LYS A 11 4.76 -2.19 -1.35
N CYS A 12 4.51 -1.71 -0.14
CA CYS A 12 4.68 -2.49 1.09
C CYS A 12 3.68 -3.64 1.16
N LEU A 13 2.40 -3.38 0.82
CA LEU A 13 1.36 -4.40 0.78
C LEU A 13 1.72 -5.53 -0.21
N LEU A 14 2.12 -5.18 -1.44
CA LEU A 14 2.55 -6.17 -2.44
C LEU A 14 3.75 -7.00 -1.95
N ALA A 15 4.71 -6.36 -1.27
CA ALA A 15 5.84 -7.06 -0.69
C ALA A 15 5.44 -8.00 0.46
N ALA A 16 4.49 -7.60 1.31
CA ALA A 16 3.96 -8.43 2.38
C ALA A 16 3.20 -9.64 1.82
N GLN A 17 2.35 -9.43 0.83
CA GLN A 17 1.62 -10.48 0.13
C GLN A 17 2.56 -11.49 -0.54
N ALA A 18 3.60 -11.00 -1.24
CA ALA A 18 4.60 -11.86 -1.86
C ALA A 18 5.36 -12.71 -0.82
N LYS A 19 5.72 -12.14 0.34
CA LYS A 19 6.35 -12.88 1.44
C LYS A 19 5.43 -13.96 2.02
N HIS A 20 4.17 -13.61 2.25
CA HIS A 20 3.18 -14.54 2.78
C HIS A 20 2.90 -15.70 1.81
N GLU A 21 2.81 -15.41 0.51
CA GLU A 21 2.65 -16.42 -0.53
C GLU A 21 3.88 -17.34 -0.65
N ALA A 22 5.09 -16.79 -0.54
CA ALA A 22 6.31 -17.59 -0.48
C ALA A 22 6.32 -18.53 0.74
N ALA A 23 5.96 -18.01 1.92
CA ALA A 23 5.86 -18.82 3.14
C ALA A 23 4.78 -19.91 3.03
N LYS A 24 3.62 -19.61 2.43
CA LYS A 24 2.58 -20.62 2.14
C LYS A 24 3.14 -21.77 1.29
N ARG A 25 3.91 -21.47 0.25
CA ARG A 25 4.55 -22.47 -0.62
C ARG A 25 5.57 -23.30 0.13
N GLU A 26 6.43 -22.66 0.92
CA GLU A 26 7.42 -23.37 1.74
C GLU A 26 6.75 -24.35 2.72
N VAL A 27 5.67 -23.95 3.38
CA VAL A 27 4.91 -24.84 4.26
C VAL A 27 4.29 -25.98 3.45
N ALA A 28 3.65 -25.69 2.32
CA ALA A 28 3.07 -26.71 1.45
C ALA A 28 4.12 -27.74 0.98
N ASP A 29 5.34 -27.30 0.67
CA ASP A 29 6.44 -28.17 0.25
C ASP A 29 6.93 -29.13 1.35
N THR A 30 6.61 -28.86 2.62
CA THR A 30 6.90 -29.76 3.74
C THR A 30 5.83 -30.83 3.96
N TYR A 31 4.68 -30.74 3.26
CA TYR A 31 3.59 -31.68 3.41
C TYR A 31 4.05 -33.12 3.10
N GLY A 32 3.83 -34.03 4.05
CA GLY A 32 4.26 -35.43 3.95
C GLY A 32 5.76 -35.67 4.17
N LYS A 33 6.59 -34.63 4.38
CA LYS A 33 8.02 -34.75 4.73
C LYS A 33 8.28 -34.66 6.23
N ILE A 34 7.38 -34.00 6.96
CA ILE A 34 7.46 -33.83 8.42
C ILE A 34 6.22 -34.43 9.10
N PRO A 35 6.27 -34.70 10.41
CA PRO A 35 5.10 -35.13 11.17
C PRO A 35 3.91 -34.16 11.02
N VAL A 36 2.70 -34.70 10.97
CA VAL A 36 1.46 -33.91 10.76
C VAL A 36 1.32 -32.80 11.80
N ALA A 37 1.63 -33.07 13.07
CA ALA A 37 1.59 -32.06 14.12
C ALA A 37 2.52 -30.87 13.83
N GLU A 38 3.74 -31.13 13.36
CA GLU A 38 4.69 -30.05 13.00
C GLU A 38 4.23 -29.26 11.77
N PHE A 39 3.65 -29.96 10.78
CA PHE A 39 3.04 -29.31 9.62
C PHE A 39 1.88 -28.40 10.01
N ASP A 40 0.98 -28.88 10.88
CA ASP A 40 -0.16 -28.11 11.35
C ASP A 40 0.26 -26.87 12.14
N GLU A 41 1.30 -26.97 12.99
CA GLU A 41 1.85 -25.82 13.69
C GLU A 41 2.48 -24.81 12.72
N LYS A 42 3.23 -25.26 11.71
CA LYS A 42 3.76 -24.38 10.65
C LYS A 42 2.65 -23.69 9.86
N ARG A 43 1.59 -24.42 9.53
CA ARG A 43 0.44 -23.87 8.80
C ARG A 43 -0.31 -22.83 9.62
N LYS A 44 -0.54 -23.07 10.91
CA LYS A 44 -1.16 -22.09 11.82
C LYS A 44 -0.30 -20.84 11.96
N ALA A 45 1.03 -20.99 11.99
CA ALA A 45 1.97 -19.88 12.14
C ALA A 45 1.99 -18.92 10.93
N LEU A 46 1.47 -19.31 9.75
CA LEU A 46 1.36 -18.41 8.60
C LEU A 46 0.47 -17.20 8.88
N GLY A 47 -0.50 -17.34 9.79
CA GLY A 47 -1.39 -16.25 10.18
C GLY A 47 -2.37 -15.84 9.08
N ALA A 48 -2.87 -14.60 9.17
CA ALA A 48 -3.80 -14.03 8.21
C ALA A 48 -3.05 -13.45 7.00
N GLU A 49 -3.71 -13.48 5.84
CA GLU A 49 -3.16 -12.89 4.62
C GLU A 49 -3.05 -11.36 4.74
N PRO A 50 -1.94 -10.75 4.27
CA PRO A 50 -1.81 -9.30 4.27
C PRO A 50 -2.85 -8.62 3.36
N THR A 51 -3.63 -7.71 3.94
CA THR A 51 -4.65 -6.88 3.29
C THR A 51 -4.49 -5.43 3.70
N ALA A 52 -5.13 -4.48 3.01
CA ALA A 52 -5.09 -3.08 3.42
C ALA A 52 -5.60 -2.89 4.88
N ASP A 53 -6.61 -3.66 5.30
CA ASP A 53 -7.21 -3.52 6.63
C ASP A 53 -6.29 -3.98 7.79
N ASN A 54 -5.26 -4.79 7.50
CA ASN A 54 -4.35 -5.33 8.51
C ASN A 54 -2.88 -4.94 8.32
N GLN A 55 -2.62 -3.95 7.46
CA GLN A 55 -1.30 -3.37 7.27
C GLN A 55 -1.22 -1.98 7.90
N GLU A 56 0.00 -1.63 8.35
CA GLU A 56 0.26 -0.31 8.90
C GLU A 56 0.21 0.76 7.80
N GLU A 57 -0.48 1.86 8.11
CA GLU A 57 -0.43 3.06 7.30
C GLU A 57 0.99 3.62 7.31
N SER A 58 1.57 3.74 6.12
CA SER A 58 2.97 4.12 5.95
C SER A 58 3.19 5.03 4.75
N LEU A 59 2.15 5.33 3.98
CA LEU A 59 2.17 6.24 2.84
C LEU A 59 1.55 7.57 3.26
N ARG A 60 2.37 8.61 3.35
CA ARG A 60 1.89 9.98 3.53
C ARG A 60 1.50 10.57 2.17
N GLU A 61 0.30 11.13 2.09
CA GLU A 61 -0.25 11.77 0.90
C GLU A 61 -0.46 13.27 1.13
N ASP A 62 -0.04 14.07 0.17
CA ASP A 62 -0.22 15.51 0.16
C ASP A 62 -0.87 15.90 -1.16
N TYR A 63 -2.01 16.59 -1.10
CA TYR A 63 -2.73 17.01 -2.30
C TYR A 63 -3.23 18.44 -2.17
N GLU A 64 -3.20 19.14 -3.29
CA GLU A 64 -3.65 20.51 -3.41
C GLU A 64 -4.45 20.65 -4.70
N PHE A 65 -5.61 21.29 -4.59
CA PHE A 65 -6.43 21.69 -5.71
C PHE A 65 -6.70 23.19 -5.58
N PHE A 66 -6.39 23.94 -6.63
CA PHE A 66 -6.59 25.38 -6.64
C PHE A 66 -7.11 25.83 -8.01
N LEU A 67 -8.01 26.80 -8.01
CA LEU A 67 -8.47 27.49 -9.20
C LEU A 67 -8.20 28.99 -9.04
N SER A 68 -7.32 29.53 -9.86
CA SER A 68 -7.02 30.96 -9.85
C SER A 68 -8.16 31.80 -10.43
N ARG A 69 -8.19 33.10 -10.08
CA ARG A 69 -9.12 34.07 -10.67
C ARG A 69 -8.97 34.23 -12.19
N ALA A 70 -7.84 33.80 -12.76
CA ALA A 70 -7.56 33.83 -14.20
C ALA A 70 -7.92 32.52 -14.90
N GLY A 71 -8.72 31.66 -14.26
CA GLY A 71 -9.18 30.39 -14.84
C GLY A 71 -8.10 29.31 -14.97
N LEU A 72 -6.94 29.45 -14.31
CA LEU A 72 -5.96 28.37 -14.21
C LEU A 72 -6.34 27.41 -13.08
N PHE A 73 -6.76 26.20 -13.43
CA PHE A 73 -6.93 25.07 -12.54
C PHE A 73 -5.59 24.34 -12.34
N THR A 74 -5.30 23.99 -11.10
CA THR A 74 -4.11 23.21 -10.72
C THR A 74 -4.54 22.08 -9.80
N ALA A 75 -4.10 20.87 -10.13
CA ALA A 75 -4.17 19.69 -9.28
C ALA A 75 -2.75 19.18 -9.04
N HIS A 76 -2.32 19.12 -7.79
CA HIS A 76 -1.02 18.63 -7.37
C HIS A 76 -1.20 17.54 -6.33
N TYR A 77 -0.57 16.40 -6.55
CA TYR A 77 -0.57 15.26 -5.64
C TYR A 77 0.87 14.78 -5.46
N THR A 78 1.27 14.55 -4.22
CA THR A 78 2.50 13.87 -3.88
C THR A 78 2.23 12.81 -2.83
N CYS A 79 3.03 11.74 -2.85
CA CYS A 79 3.04 10.79 -1.76
C CYS A 79 4.44 10.23 -1.51
N HIS A 80 4.69 9.80 -0.28
CA HIS A 80 5.92 9.12 0.09
C HIS A 80 5.68 8.09 1.19
N CYS A 81 6.37 6.95 1.10
CA CYS A 81 6.31 5.90 2.09
C CYS A 81 7.48 5.99 3.07
N SER A 82 7.18 6.02 4.37
CA SER A 82 8.18 6.07 5.45
C SER A 82 9.00 4.78 5.58
N VAL A 83 8.49 3.65 5.08
CA VAL A 83 9.12 2.32 5.19
C VAL A 83 9.99 2.00 3.97
N CYS A 84 9.39 1.98 2.78
CA CYS A 84 10.06 1.50 1.56
C CYS A 84 10.59 2.61 0.64
N ARG A 85 10.41 3.88 1.03
CA ARG A 85 10.80 5.08 0.27
C ARG A 85 10.15 5.20 -1.12
N PHE A 86 9.11 4.42 -1.39
CA PHE A 86 8.26 4.64 -2.56
C PHE A 86 7.70 6.07 -2.50
N GLY A 87 7.70 6.77 -3.63
CA GLY A 87 7.05 8.06 -3.73
C GLY A 87 6.55 8.30 -5.14
N HIS A 88 5.53 9.13 -5.24
CA HIS A 88 4.93 9.54 -6.51
C HIS A 88 4.61 11.03 -6.45
N ILE A 89 4.76 11.70 -7.58
CA ILE A 89 4.42 13.10 -7.76
C ILE A 89 3.63 13.20 -9.05
N PHE A 90 2.47 13.86 -8.96
CA PHE A 90 1.59 14.14 -10.08
C PHE A 90 1.21 15.62 -10.04
N LYS A 91 1.31 16.29 -11.19
CA LYS A 91 0.91 17.69 -11.35
C LYS A 91 0.16 17.85 -12.66
N HIS A 92 -1.03 18.45 -12.58
CA HIS A 92 -1.85 18.83 -13.73
C HIS A 92 -2.20 20.31 -13.64
N GLU A 93 -2.10 21.00 -14.76
CA GLU A 93 -2.49 22.39 -14.90
C GLU A 93 -3.31 22.55 -16.18
N GLU A 94 -4.43 23.23 -16.06
CA GLU A 94 -5.36 23.41 -17.17
C GLU A 94 -6.03 24.78 -17.09
N ARG A 95 -6.19 25.44 -18.23
CA ARG A 95 -6.97 26.66 -18.32
C ARG A 95 -8.40 26.30 -18.67
N ILE A 96 -9.32 26.60 -17.75
CA ILE A 96 -10.75 26.35 -17.95
C ILE A 96 -11.39 27.54 -18.67
N SER A 97 -12.43 27.26 -19.47
CA SER A 97 -13.26 28.33 -20.04
C SER A 97 -14.09 28.98 -18.94
N LEU A 98 -14.11 30.31 -18.93
CA LEU A 98 -14.92 31.14 -18.03
C LEU A 98 -16.11 31.78 -18.76
N GLU A 99 -16.35 31.37 -20.00
CA GLU A 99 -17.44 31.83 -20.86
C GLU A 99 -18.82 31.48 -20.31
#